data_AF-A0A9E7KMG6-F1
#
_entry.id   AF-A0A9E7KMG6-F1
#
_cell.length_a   1.000
_cell.length_b   1.000
_cell.length_c   1.000
_cell.angle_alpha   90.00
_cell.angle_beta   90.00
_cell.angle_gamma   90.00
#
_symmetry.space_group_name_H-M   'P 1'
#
loop_
_entity.id
_entity.type
_entity.pdbx_description
1 polymer ?
#
loop_
_entity_poly.entity_id
_entity_poly.type
_entity_poly.pdbx_seq_one_letter_code
_entity_poly.pdbx_strand_id
1 'polypeptide(L)' 'MLNEDELRHAVLLVFDNKQDLLNAMNAAEITDKLGLHSLRQRHWYQLYTLAPPGEILYEGLEWL' A
#
# COMPACT_ATOMS: atom_id res chain seq x y z
N MET A 1 5.40 10.30 -11.15
CA MET A 1 5.59 9.86 -9.76
C MET A 1 6.45 8.58 -9.68
N LEU A 2 5.93 7.35 -9.70
CA LEU A 2 6.81 6.15 -9.47
C LEU A 2 7.92 5.91 -10.53
N ASN A 3 7.82 6.53 -11.70
CA ASN A 3 8.83 6.48 -12.76
C ASN A 3 9.90 7.59 -12.65
N GLU A 4 9.80 8.45 -11.64
CA GLU A 4 10.82 9.48 -11.37
C GLU A 4 12.11 8.80 -10.87
N ASP A 5 13.27 9.32 -11.28
CA ASP A 5 14.56 8.71 -11.01
C ASP A 5 14.88 8.67 -9.52
N GLU A 6 14.44 9.69 -8.79
CA GLU A 6 14.53 9.82 -7.35
C GLU A 6 13.82 8.68 -6.61
N LEU A 7 12.79 8.10 -7.24
CA LEU A 7 11.97 7.03 -6.67
C LEU A 7 12.32 5.66 -7.23
N ARG A 8 13.32 5.53 -8.11
CA ARG A 8 13.64 4.27 -8.82
C ARG A 8 13.86 3.08 -7.88
N HIS A 9 14.49 3.32 -6.73
CA HIS A 9 14.83 2.27 -5.75
C HIS A 9 13.96 2.31 -4.49
N ALA A 10 12.93 3.16 -4.46
CA ALA A 10 12.04 3.26 -3.31
C ALA A 10 11.17 2.00 -3.20
N VAL A 11 11.04 1.47 -2.00
CA VAL A 11 10.01 0.49 -1.65
C VAL A 11 8.65 1.16 -1.58
N LEU A 12 7.58 0.40 -1.85
CA LEU A 12 6.22 0.93 -1.87
C LEU A 12 5.38 0.29 -0.76
N LEU A 13 5.02 1.08 0.24
CA LEU A 13 4.03 0.69 1.24
C LEU A 13 2.66 1.25 0.84
N VAL A 14 1.66 0.38 0.75
CA VAL A 14 0.28 0.73 0.42
C VAL A 14 -0.58 0.50 1.66
N PHE A 15 -1.23 1.55 2.14
CA PHE A 15 -2.22 1.44 3.20
C PHE A 15 -3.61 1.28 2.59
N ASP A 16 -4.22 0.11 2.80
CA ASP A 16 -5.61 -0.15 2.43
C ASP A 16 -6.51 0.55 3.47
N ASN A 17 -6.72 1.85 3.28
CA ASN A 17 -7.42 2.71 4.22
C ASN A 17 -8.95 2.69 4.06
N LYS A 18 -9.65 3.04 5.14
CA LYS A 18 -11.11 3.16 5.23
C LYS A 18 -11.85 1.84 4.97
N GLN A 19 -11.29 0.74 5.46
CA GLN A 19 -11.86 -0.59 5.28
C GLN A 19 -13.13 -0.81 6.11
N ASP A 20 -13.51 0.17 6.94
CA ASP A 20 -14.74 0.23 7.70
C ASP A 20 -15.97 0.58 6.83
N LEU A 21 -15.75 1.09 5.62
CA LEU A 21 -16.82 1.48 4.70
C LEU A 21 -17.49 0.25 4.06
N LEU A 22 -18.81 0.32 3.88
CA LEU A 22 -19.63 -0.77 3.33
C LEU A 22 -19.20 -1.21 1.91
N ASN A 23 -18.55 -0.31 1.16
CA ASN A 23 -18.06 -0.51 -0.19
C ASN A 23 -16.52 -0.50 -0.25
N ALA A 24 -15.86 -0.81 0.86
CA ALA A 24 -14.41 -0.95 0.89
C ALA A 24 -13.97 -2.01 -0.13
N MET A 25 -12.93 -1.68 -0.89
CA MET A 25 -12.32 -2.61 -1.82
C MET A 25 -11.46 -3.60 -1.04
N ASN A 26 -11.53 -4.88 -1.41
CA ASN A 26 -10.64 -5.88 -0.86
C ASN A 26 -9.22 -5.74 -1.46
N ALA A 27 -8.25 -6.41 -0.83
CA ALA A 27 -6.85 -6.33 -1.22
C ALA A 27 -6.61 -6.67 -2.71
N ALA A 28 -7.32 -7.67 -3.26
CA ALA A 28 -7.16 -8.06 -4.66
C ALA A 28 -7.67 -6.98 -5.63
N GLU A 29 -8.81 -6.36 -5.33
CA GLU A 29 -9.34 -5.24 -6.10
C GLU A 29 -8.41 -4.03 -6.08
N ILE A 30 -7.80 -3.75 -4.93
CA ILE A 30 -6.82 -2.67 -4.77
C ILE A 30 -5.55 -3.00 -5.58
N THR A 31 -5.05 -4.22 -5.48
CA THR A 31 -3.84 -4.68 -6.20
C THR A 31 -4.01 -4.55 -7.71
N ASP A 32 -5.18 -4.94 -8.22
CA ASP A 32 -5.51 -4.85 -9.65
C ASP A 32 -5.66 -3.39 -10.10
N LYS A 33 -6.46 -2.58 -9.39
CA LYS A 33 -6.69 -1.16 -9.74
C LYS A 33 -5.44 -0.29 -9.65
N LEU A 34 -4.54 -0.59 -8.72
CA LEU A 34 -3.25 0.10 -8.60
C LEU A 34 -2.17 -0.52 -9.51
N GLY A 35 -2.47 -1.64 -10.19
CA GLY A 35 -1.55 -2.31 -11.09
C GLY A 35 -0.29 -2.85 -10.39
N LEU A 36 -0.37 -3.20 -9.10
CA LEU A 36 0.82 -3.59 -8.32
C LEU A 36 1.46 -4.89 -8.85
N HIS A 37 0.68 -5.76 -9.49
CA HIS A 37 1.18 -6.95 -10.19
C HIS A 37 2.18 -6.63 -11.31
N SER A 38 2.13 -5.43 -11.89
CA SER A 38 3.05 -4.99 -12.94
C SER A 38 4.41 -4.54 -12.38
N LEU A 39 4.49 -4.24 -11.08
CA LEU A 39 5.68 -3.74 -10.40
C LEU A 39 6.66 -4.86 -10.02
N ARG A 40 7.03 -5.71 -10.99
CA ARG A 40 7.87 -6.91 -10.75
C ARG A 40 9.28 -6.61 -10.23
N GLN A 41 9.79 -5.40 -10.50
CA GLN A 41 11.14 -4.97 -10.12
C GLN A 41 11.14 -4.06 -8.88
N ARG A 42 10.01 -3.94 -8.18
CA ARG A 42 9.87 -3.09 -7.00
C ARG A 42 9.19 -3.86 -5.89
N HIS A 43 9.81 -3.88 -4.71
CA HIS A 43 9.19 -4.45 -3.53
C HIS A 43 8.06 -3.56 -3.04
N TRP A 44 6.92 -4.18 -2.80
CA TRP A 44 5.75 -3.51 -2.25
C TRP A 44 5.07 -4.38 -1.19
N TYR A 45 4.35 -3.72 -0.31
CA TYR A 45 3.57 -4.36 0.75
C TYR A 45 2.26 -3.61 0.96
N GLN A 46 1.21 -4.36 1.26
CA GLN A 46 -0.10 -3.83 1.58
C GLN A 46 -0.40 -4.07 3.04
N LEU A 47 -0.78 -3.01 3.74
CA LEU A 47 -1.24 -3.07 5.11
C LEU A 47 -2.71 -2.70 5.18
N TYR A 48 -3.51 -3.61 5.73
CA TYR A 48 -4.93 -3.40 5.96
C TYR A 48 -5.14 -2.43 7.12
N THR A 49 -6.03 -1.43 6.97
CA THR A 49 -6.20 -0.42 8.02
C THR A 49 -7.67 -0.18 8.40
N LEU A 50 -7.99 -0.50 9.67
CA LEU A 50 -9.23 -0.16 10.37
C LEU A 50 -8.99 0.67 11.65
N ALA A 51 -7.75 0.72 12.13
CA ALA A 51 -7.41 1.35 13.41
C ALA A 51 -7.05 2.83 13.22
N PRO A 52 -7.06 3.63 14.31
CA PRO A 52 -6.69 5.03 14.26
C PRO A 52 -5.30 5.21 13.62
N PRO A 53 -5.06 6.33 12.89
CA PRO A 53 -3.84 6.51 12.11
C PRO A 53 -2.53 6.25 12.87
N GLY A 54 -2.51 6.46 14.19
CA GLY A 54 -1.30 6.31 15.01
C GLY A 54 -0.72 4.89 15.06
N GLU A 55 -1.55 3.85 15.26
CA GLU A 55 -1.03 2.49 15.52
C GLU A 55 -0.53 1.79 14.26
N ILE A 56 -1.21 2.03 13.15
CA ILE A 56 -0.97 1.37 11.86
C ILE A 56 0.23 1.98 11.13
N LEU A 57 0.48 3.27 11.36
CA LEU A 57 1.70 3.90 10.88
C LEU A 57 2.94 3.23 11.45
N TYR A 58 2.93 2.80 12.72
CA TYR A 58 4.08 2.10 13.31
C TYR A 58 4.31 0.74 12.65
N GLU A 59 3.27 -0.08 12.49
CA GLU A 59 3.39 -1.40 11.84
C GLU A 59 3.87 -1.27 10.39
N GLY A 60 3.34 -0.29 9.66
CA GLY A 60 3.78 -0.02 8.28
C GLY A 60 5.22 0.48 8.21
N LEU A 61 5.65 1.32 9.15
CA LEU A 61 7.01 1.84 9.21
C LEU A 61 8.02 0.79 9.71
N GLU A 62 7.61 -0.19 10.53
CA GLU A 62 8.47 -1.31 10.89
C GLU A 62 8.78 -2.23 9.70
N TRP A 63 7.87 -2.30 8.72
CA TRP A 63 8.11 -3.05 7.50
C TRP A 63 9.10 -2.37 6.54
N LEU A 64 9.13 -1.03 6.53
CA LEU A 64 9.98 -0.21 5.67
C LEU A 64 11.45 -0.22 6.11
#